data_AF-A0A928Z722-F1
#
_entry.id   AF-A0A928Z722-F1
#
_cell.length_a   1.000
_cell.length_b   1.000
_cell.length_c   1.000
_cell.angle_alpha   90.00
_cell.angle_beta   90.00
_cell.angle_gamma   90.00
#
_symmetry.space_group_name_H-M   'P 1'
#
loop_
_entity.id
_entity.type
_entity.pdbx_description
1 polymer ?
#
loop_
_entity_poly.entity_id
_entity_poly.type
_entity_poly.pdbx_seq_one_letter_code
_entity_poly.pdbx_strand_id
1 'polypeptide(L)'
;MPIAIVSLLFAIGLGWLVKSFLIVLGLLVLTPFILALGLQWWIGRNLVQDRCPVCEHPLAGLANTPLQCPSCGEALQVKNGGFERSTPPGTIDVDAVDVSVIPLKESQD
;
A
#
# COMPACT_ATOMS: atom_id res chain seq x y z
N MET A 1 2.00 64.26 4.36
CA MET A 1 3.12 63.30 4.54
C MET A 1 2.71 61.83 4.66
N PRO A 2 1.63 61.40 5.37
CA PRO A 2 1.35 59.95 5.52
C PRO A 2 0.84 59.29 4.24
N ILE A 3 0.13 60.04 3.38
CA ILE A 3 -0.46 59.53 2.14
C ILE A 3 0.63 59.05 1.16
N ALA A 4 1.74 59.78 1.06
CA ALA A 4 2.86 59.39 0.20
C ALA A 4 3.48 58.04 0.61
N ILE A 5 3.57 57.79 1.92
CA ILE A 5 4.12 56.54 2.47
C ILE A 5 3.15 55.39 2.22
N VAL A 6 1.85 55.60 2.44
CA VAL A 6 0.81 54.59 2.17
C VAL A 6 0.76 54.25 0.69
N SER A 7 0.82 55.24 -0.21
CA SER A 7 0.84 55.00 -1.65
C SER A 7 2.10 54.26 -2.10
N LEU A 8 3.26 54.55 -1.51
CA LEU A 8 4.50 53.83 -1.81
C LEU A 8 4.42 52.36 -1.35
N LEU A 9 3.89 52.11 -0.15
CA LEU A 9 3.67 50.76 0.37
C LEU A 9 2.65 49.99 -0.46
N PHE A 10 1.61 50.65 -0.95
CA PHE A 10 0.61 50.03 -1.81
C PHE A 10 1.19 49.67 -3.18
N ALA A 11 2.02 50.55 -3.77
CA ALA A 11 2.70 50.30 -5.04
C ALA A 11 3.71 49.13 -4.93
N ILE A 12 4.48 49.09 -3.84
CA ILE A 12 5.44 48.02 -3.56
C ILE A 12 4.71 46.70 -3.22
N GLY A 13 3.68 46.78 -2.39
CA GLY A 13 2.89 45.64 -1.94
C GLY A 13 2.07 44.99 -3.04
N LEU A 14 1.46 45.77 -3.95
CA LEU A 14 0.74 45.23 -5.10
C LEU A 14 1.67 44.46 -6.03
N GLY A 15 2.88 44.97 -6.27
CA GLY A 15 3.86 44.29 -7.11
C GLY A 15 4.18 42.88 -6.59
N TRP A 16 4.36 42.75 -5.27
CA TRP A 16 4.63 41.45 -4.64
C TRP A 16 3.39 40.54 -4.66
N LEU A 17 2.20 41.10 -4.39
CA LEU A 17 0.95 40.36 -4.37
C LEU A 17 0.61 39.76 -5.74
N VAL A 18 0.74 40.55 -6.82
CA VAL A 18 0.50 40.09 -8.19
C VAL A 18 1.50 38.99 -8.57
N LYS A 19 2.78 39.15 -8.21
CA LYS A 19 3.82 38.15 -8.51
C LYS A 19 3.56 36.83 -7.78
N SER A 20 3.19 36.90 -6.51
CA SER A 20 2.82 35.72 -5.71
C SER A 20 1.55 35.04 -6.27
N PHE A 21 0.53 35.83 -6.60
CA PHE A 21 -0.70 35.32 -7.20
C PHE A 21 -0.44 34.60 -8.52
N LEU A 22 0.42 35.15 -9.39
CA LEU A 22 0.82 34.49 -10.64
C LEU A 22 1.57 33.17 -10.40
N ILE A 23 2.43 33.10 -9.38
CA ILE A 23 3.13 31.85 -9.01
C ILE A 23 2.13 30.80 -8.51
N VAL A 24 1.22 31.19 -7.61
CA VAL A 24 0.19 30.28 -7.09
C VAL A 24 -0.71 29.79 -8.21
N LEU A 25 -1.13 30.67 -9.13
CA LEU A 25 -1.93 30.28 -10.28
C LEU A 25 -1.17 29.33 -11.22
N GLY A 26 0.11 29.60 -11.47
CA GLY A 26 0.97 28.70 -12.24
C GLY A 26 1.12 27.33 -11.59
N LEU A 27 1.33 27.29 -10.26
CA LEU A 27 1.35 26.06 -9.48
C LEU A 27 0.00 25.35 -9.52
N LEU A 28 -1.12 26.05 -9.40
CA LEU A 28 -2.46 25.46 -9.46
C LEU A 28 -2.68 24.74 -10.79
N VAL A 29 -2.20 25.32 -11.89
CA VAL A 29 -2.27 24.70 -13.23
C VAL A 29 -1.28 23.56 -13.36
N LEU A 30 -0.05 23.69 -12.86
CA LEU A 30 0.99 22.66 -12.97
C LEU A 30 0.79 21.46 -12.04
N THR A 31 0.21 21.68 -10.86
CA THR A 31 -0.04 20.67 -9.82
C THR A 31 -0.76 19.44 -10.36
N PRO A 32 -1.89 19.53 -11.08
CA PRO A 32 -2.57 18.34 -11.59
C PRO A 32 -1.69 17.53 -12.56
N PHE A 33 -0.86 18.17 -13.39
CA PHE A 33 0.04 17.46 -14.30
C PHE A 33 1.12 16.70 -13.55
N ILE A 34 1.79 17.38 -12.61
CA ILE A 34 2.84 16.77 -11.80
C ILE A 34 2.26 15.65 -10.93
N LEU A 35 1.07 15.86 -10.36
CA LEU A 35 0.37 14.88 -9.55
C LEU A 35 -0.03 13.66 -10.38
N ALA A 36 -0.61 13.85 -11.57
CA ALA A 36 -0.97 12.74 -12.46
C ALA A 36 0.26 11.93 -12.87
N LEU A 37 1.35 12.59 -13.31
CA LEU A 37 2.58 11.92 -13.70
C LEU A 37 3.25 11.20 -12.53
N GLY A 38 3.31 11.84 -11.36
CA GLY A 38 3.87 11.27 -10.15
C GLY A 38 3.08 10.06 -9.66
N LEU A 39 1.75 10.15 -9.62
CA LEU A 39 0.86 9.04 -9.27
C LEU A 39 1.01 7.89 -10.25
N GLN A 40 1.03 8.16 -11.56
CA GLN A 40 1.13 7.11 -12.56
C GLN A 40 2.49 6.40 -12.52
N TRP A 41 3.58 7.15 -12.34
CA TRP A 41 4.91 6.56 -12.14
C TRP A 41 5.01 5.75 -10.84
N TRP A 42 4.43 6.26 -9.75
CA TRP A 42 4.40 5.58 -8.46
C TRP A 42 3.59 4.28 -8.51
N ILE A 43 2.39 4.30 -9.10
CA ILE A 43 1.57 3.10 -9.29
C ILE A 43 2.32 2.08 -10.12
N GLY A 44 2.90 2.45 -11.27
CA GLY A 44 3.66 1.51 -12.10
C GLY A 44 4.86 0.88 -11.39
N ARG A 45 5.48 1.58 -10.43
CA ARG A 45 6.60 1.07 -9.63
C ARG A 45 6.16 0.24 -8.43
N ASN A 46 4.98 0.51 -7.87
CA ASN A 46 4.47 -0.14 -6.66
C ASN A 46 3.43 -1.23 -6.96
N LEU A 47 2.93 -1.33 -8.18
CA LEU A 47 1.96 -2.34 -8.59
C LEU A 47 2.71 -3.60 -9.03
N VAL A 48 2.50 -4.67 -8.28
CA VAL A 48 3.01 -6.01 -8.60
C VAL A 48 1.89 -6.77 -9.29
N GLN A 49 2.15 -7.23 -10.51
CA GLN A 49 1.23 -8.04 -11.29
C GLN A 49 1.80 -9.44 -11.41
N ASP A 50 1.16 -10.39 -10.72
CA ASP A 50 1.60 -11.77 -10.64
C ASP A 50 0.39 -12.71 -10.54
N ARG A 51 0.58 -14.02 -10.62
CA ARG A 51 -0.50 -15.01 -10.54
C ARG A 51 -0.72 -15.45 -9.11
N CYS A 52 -1.97 -15.71 -8.74
CA CYS A 52 -2.25 -16.31 -7.44
C CYS A 52 -1.66 -17.74 -7.39
N PRO A 53 -0.84 -18.10 -6.38
CA PRO A 53 -0.22 -19.43 -6.29
C PRO A 53 -1.22 -20.56 -5.98
N VAL A 54 -2.48 -20.23 -5.68
CA VAL A 54 -3.52 -21.21 -5.33
C VAL A 54 -4.48 -21.47 -6.50
N CYS A 55 -4.90 -20.44 -7.22
CA CYS A 55 -5.89 -20.54 -8.29
C CYS A 55 -5.38 -20.10 -9.67
N GLU A 56 -4.10 -19.72 -9.77
CA GLU A 56 -3.40 -19.31 -11.01
C GLU A 56 -4.01 -18.09 -11.73
N HIS A 57 -4.99 -17.43 -11.11
CA HIS A 57 -5.65 -16.27 -11.69
C HIS A 57 -4.74 -15.03 -11.62
N PRO A 58 -4.65 -14.22 -12.70
CA PRO A 58 -3.83 -13.02 -12.71
C PRO A 58 -4.40 -11.98 -11.75
N LEU A 59 -3.54 -11.44 -10.88
CA LEU A 59 -3.92 -10.48 -9.87
C LEU A 59 -2.93 -9.31 -9.88
N ALA A 60 -3.45 -8.11 -9.65
CA ALA A 60 -2.63 -6.92 -9.46
C ALA A 60 -2.79 -6.44 -8.02
N GLY A 61 -1.68 -6.25 -7.32
CA GLY A 61 -1.64 -5.85 -5.93
C GLY A 61 -0.62 -4.74 -5.70
N LEU A 62 -0.87 -3.88 -4.70
CA LEU A 62 0.14 -2.93 -4.26
C LEU A 62 1.20 -3.67 -3.43
N ALA A 63 2.48 -3.39 -3.71
CA ALA A 63 3.60 -3.94 -2.96
C ALA A 63 3.46 -3.61 -1.46
N ASN A 64 3.80 -4.58 -0.60
CA ASN A 64 3.73 -4.48 0.86
C ASN A 64 2.32 -4.27 1.45
N THR A 65 1.25 -4.53 0.70
CA THR A 65 -0.11 -4.53 1.25
C THR A 65 -0.71 -5.94 1.27
N PRO A 66 -1.33 -6.36 2.39
CA PRO A 66 -2.07 -7.61 2.43
C PRO A 66 -3.38 -7.45 1.63
N LEU A 67 -3.68 -8.41 0.77
CA LEU A 67 -4.89 -8.40 -0.05
C LEU A 67 -5.51 -9.80 -0.12
N GLN A 68 -6.82 -9.86 -0.27
CA GLN A 68 -7.54 -11.12 -0.41
C GLN A 68 -7.82 -11.37 -1.90
N CYS A 69 -7.53 -12.58 -2.37
CA CYS A 69 -7.79 -12.93 -3.77
C CYS A 69 -9.31 -12.96 -4.03
N PRO A 70 -9.82 -12.23 -5.05
CA PRO A 70 -11.25 -12.21 -5.36
C PRO A 70 -11.78 -13.54 -5.91
N SER A 71 -10.90 -14.43 -6.38
CA SER A 71 -11.30 -15.72 -6.98
C SER A 71 -11.31 -16.88 -5.98
N CYS A 72 -10.44 -16.89 -4.96
CA CYS A 72 -10.32 -18.00 -4.01
C CYS A 72 -10.50 -17.60 -2.54
N GLY A 73 -10.54 -16.29 -2.23
CA GLY A 73 -10.69 -15.80 -0.86
C GLY A 73 -9.42 -15.88 0.00
N GLU A 74 -8.28 -16.30 -0.55
CA GLU A 74 -7.04 -16.47 0.20
C GLU A 74 -6.37 -15.13 0.53
N ALA A 75 -5.88 -14.97 1.77
CA ALA A 75 -5.10 -13.82 2.22
C ALA A 75 -3.63 -13.89 1.73
N LEU A 76 -3.27 -13.04 0.79
CA LEU A 76 -1.96 -12.96 0.16
C LEU A 76 -1.21 -11.71 0.62
N GLN A 77 0.11 -11.84 0.74
CA GLN A 77 1.03 -10.73 0.99
C GLN A 77 1.97 -10.59 -0.21
N VAL A 78 2.15 -9.36 -0.69
CA VAL A 78 3.04 -9.07 -1.82
C VAL A 78 4.47 -8.91 -1.29
N LYS A 79 5.36 -9.87 -1.58
CA LYS A 79 6.76 -9.87 -1.14
C LYS A 79 7.69 -10.07 -2.34
N ASN A 80 8.70 -9.23 -2.49
CA ASN A 80 9.73 -9.32 -3.53
C ASN A 80 9.22 -9.47 -4.98
N GLY A 81 8.07 -8.85 -5.31
CA GLY A 81 7.53 -8.89 -6.68
C GLY A 81 6.69 -10.12 -7.00
N GLY A 82 6.31 -10.93 -6.00
CA GLY A 82 5.34 -12.01 -6.15
C GLY A 82 4.34 -12.10 -4.99
N PHE A 83 3.30 -12.90 -5.17
CA PHE A 83 2.29 -13.16 -4.13
C PHE A 83 2.71 -14.36 -3.26
N GLU A 84 2.97 -14.12 -1.98
CA GLU A 84 3.20 -15.17 -0.97
C GLU A 84 1.98 -15.29 -0.04
N ARG A 85 1.77 -16.46 0.57
CA ARG A 85 0.72 -16.64 1.59
C ARG A 85 1.06 -15.83 2.85
N SER A 86 0.04 -15.21 3.44
CA SER A 86 0.21 -14.43 4.69
C SER A 86 0.33 -15.29 5.95
N THR A 87 -0.23 -16.49 5.92
CA THR A 87 -0.19 -17.43 7.04
C THR A 87 1.00 -18.39 6.88
N PRO A 88 1.69 -18.75 7.98
CA PRO A 88 2.66 -19.84 7.96
C PRO A 88 1.99 -21.08 7.37
N PRO A 89 2.69 -21.90 6.56
CA PRO A 89 2.18 -23.18 6.14
C PRO A 89 1.76 -23.96 7.39
N GLY A 90 0.47 -24.28 7.47
CA GLY A 90 -0.09 -25.04 8.57
C GLY A 90 0.44 -26.47 8.55
N THR A 91 1.57 -26.67 9.23
CA THR A 91 1.97 -27.93 9.84
C THR A 91 2.63 -27.54 11.15
N ILE A 92 1.85 -27.50 12.22
CA ILE A 92 2.41 -27.87 13.52
C ILE A 92 2.67 -29.36 13.36
N ASP A 93 3.94 -29.76 13.33
CA ASP A 93 4.35 -31.14 13.53
C ASP A 93 3.64 -31.63 14.79
N VAL A 94 2.61 -32.46 14.61
CA VAL A 94 2.04 -33.19 15.72
C VAL A 94 3.07 -34.24 16.01
N ASP A 95 3.96 -33.96 16.95
CA ASP A 95 4.79 -34.98 17.58
C ASP A 95 3.81 -36.03 18.13
N ALA A 96 3.70 -37.15 17.42
CA ALA A 96 2.87 -38.25 17.83
C ALA A 96 3.52 -38.83 19.09
N VAL A 97 3.11 -38.31 20.25
CA VAL A 97 3.37 -38.96 21.53
C VAL A 97 2.61 -40.28 21.46
N ASP A 98 3.34 -41.36 21.20
CA ASP A 98 2.85 -42.73 21.30
C ASP A 98 2.40 -42.96 22.74
N VAL A 99 1.10 -42.80 22.98
CA VAL A 99 0.50 -43.06 24.28
C VAL A 99 0.46 -44.57 24.42
N SER A 100 1.45 -45.12 25.12
CA SER A 100 1.51 -46.53 25.47
C SER A 100 0.22 -46.93 26.19
N VAL A 101 -0.72 -47.54 25.46
CA VAL A 101 -1.92 -48.13 26.02
C VAL A 101 -1.49 -49.31 26.88
N ILE A 102 -1.71 -49.22 28.19
CA ILE A 102 -1.58 -50.36 29.09
C ILE A 102 -2.80 -51.25 28.85
N PRO A 103 -2.66 -52.45 28.26
CA PRO A 103 -3.79 -53.36 28.16
C PRO A 103 -4.16 -53.83 29.56
N LEU A 104 -5.37 -53.48 30.00
CA LEU A 104 -5.98 -54.05 31.19
C LEU A 104 -6.10 -55.56 30.96
N LYS A 105 -5.35 -56.33 31.76
CA LYS A 105 -5.47 -57.79 31.82
C LYS A 105 -6.85 -58.13 32.37
N GLU A 106 -7.75 -58.50 31.48
CA GLU A 106 -8.89 -59.35 31.79
C GLU A 106 -8.33 -60.75 32.12
N SER A 107 -7.98 -60.99 33.39
CA SER A 107 -7.74 -62.33 33.91
C SER A 107 -8.92 -62.74 34.77
N GLN A 108 -9.89 -63.31 34.07
CA GLN A 108 -10.89 -64.22 34.59
C GLN A 108 -10.17 -65.55 34.86
N ASP A 109 -10.14 -65.99 36.12
CA ASP A 109 -10.14 -67.39 36.62
C ASP A 109 -9.87 -67.41 38.13
#